data_AF-K2D4Y6-F1
#
_entry.id   AF-K2D4Y6-F1
#
_cell.length_a   1.000
_cell.length_b   1.000
_cell.length_c   1.000
_cell.angle_alpha   90.00
_cell.angle_beta   90.00
_cell.angle_gamma   90.00
#
_symmetry.space_group_name_H-M   'P 1'
#
loop_
_entity.id
_entity.type
_entity.pdbx_description
1 polymer ?
#
loop_
_entity_poly.entity_id
_entity_poly.type
_entity_poly.pdbx_seq_one_letter_code
_entity_poly.pdbx_strand_id
1 'polypeptide(L)'
;MRGEGLIEVTAIGVETEMGKIGKSLEHLETEETNLQRQTKKAVRNIGFLSIAVCMILVMYFGLLRQEWIEGVLAGLTAGMALLPEEFPVVMTVFLALGAWRISKNKVLTRKMSAIEALGSITTLCVDKTGTLTENKMSVEVVADIKGVEKTKKMLGRRWSELLKIAMMASSSDPFEPMEVAIKSLFEKQKIKFPTNFSLERDYSLGKRLTVARGWKEKSGKYLVALKGSPEGVIEKCNLSVKTKEIIFEQVEQLAGEGMRVIGVAVAEKLRALPKKKSEIRYRWLGLLGIKDPLREGVVEALTVCETAGIKVMMITGDYPSTAMKIGRDAGMRVEEKNILVGDEVEKMTIETLKERLCETMICARIRPEQKLKIVEALKENGEVVGMTGDGVNDAPALKMADVGVSMGKRGTDVAREASDLVLLNDDFGSLVTTVEMGRRIYRNIKKAMMYLISVHIPIAGITLLPILFGEHMLLLPLHIVLMELIIDPMASVVFELQSEKGLMKNKPRRKEESLFGKAEVMRSVGRGLLMLSVSVVVYALVRDFSLNEEILRGSMFGSLVLGNLLLAVWYLREKVRDDRI
;
A
#
# COMPACT_ATOMS: atom_id res chain seq x y z
N MET A 1 -17.48 14.45 -22.76
CA MET A 1 -18.30 15.67 -22.85
C MET A 1 -18.41 16.08 -24.32
N ARG A 2 -19.54 16.62 -24.78
CA ARG A 2 -19.67 17.25 -26.12
C ARG A 2 -20.33 18.62 -25.95
N GLY A 3 -19.81 19.63 -26.67
CA GLY A 3 -20.26 21.02 -26.64
C GLY A 3 -19.14 21.94 -27.15
N GLU A 4 -19.48 23.18 -27.49
CA GLU A 4 -18.53 24.24 -27.84
C GLU A 4 -18.68 25.39 -26.84
N GLY A 5 -17.58 26.00 -26.44
CA GLY A 5 -17.57 27.11 -25.51
C GLY A 5 -16.30 27.94 -25.66
N LEU A 6 -16.44 29.26 -25.52
CA LEU A 6 -15.32 30.18 -25.41
C LEU A 6 -14.96 30.34 -23.93
N ILE A 7 -13.68 30.20 -23.60
CA ILE A 7 -13.17 30.31 -22.22
C ILE A 7 -11.95 31.22 -22.20
N GLU A 8 -11.87 32.06 -21.17
CA GLU A 8 -10.67 32.85 -20.88
C GLU A 8 -9.70 32.01 -20.05
N VAL A 9 -8.43 31.96 -20.48
CA VAL A 9 -7.38 31.21 -19.78
C VAL A 9 -6.88 32.07 -18.61
N THR A 10 -7.11 31.62 -17.38
CA THR A 10 -6.71 32.36 -16.17
C THR A 10 -5.30 32.00 -15.66
N ALA A 11 -4.74 30.86 -16.07
CA ALA A 11 -3.41 30.40 -15.66
C ALA A 11 -2.82 29.41 -16.68
N ILE A 12 -1.50 29.35 -16.80
CA ILE A 12 -0.75 28.41 -17.66
C ILE A 12 0.42 27.77 -16.92
N GLY A 13 0.83 26.57 -17.36
CA GLY A 13 2.00 25.87 -16.81
C GLY A 13 1.90 25.63 -15.30
N VAL A 14 2.94 26.04 -14.56
CA VAL A 14 3.09 25.83 -13.11
C VAL A 14 2.08 26.61 -12.26
N GLU A 15 1.46 27.67 -12.81
CA GLU A 15 0.46 28.46 -12.09
C GLU A 15 -0.94 27.82 -12.12
N THR A 16 -1.14 26.81 -12.96
CA THR A 16 -2.36 25.99 -12.93
C THR A 16 -2.43 25.16 -11.65
N GLU A 17 -3.62 24.78 -11.22
CA GLU A 17 -3.78 23.91 -10.04
C GLU A 17 -3.03 22.57 -10.18
N MET A 18 -3.00 21.99 -11.39
CA MET A 18 -2.17 20.80 -11.67
C MET A 18 -0.67 21.11 -11.59
N GLY A 19 -0.24 22.26 -12.11
CA GLY A 19 1.15 22.72 -12.07
C GLY A 19 1.66 22.94 -10.64
N LYS A 20 0.82 23.50 -9.76
CA LYS A 20 1.12 23.68 -8.32
C LYS A 20 1.32 22.33 -7.63
N ILE A 21 0.45 21.34 -7.92
CA ILE A 21 0.61 19.97 -7.40
C ILE A 21 1.93 19.37 -7.88
N GLY A 22 2.24 19.48 -9.19
CA GLY A 22 3.51 19.01 -9.75
C GLY A 22 4.73 19.59 -9.04
N LYS A 23 4.76 20.92 -8.85
CA LYS A 23 5.84 21.62 -8.12
C LYS A 23 5.96 21.17 -6.66
N SER A 24 4.84 20.91 -5.99
CA SER A 24 4.85 20.41 -4.61
C SER A 24 5.50 19.03 -4.46
N LEU A 25 5.48 18.21 -5.51
CA LEU A 25 6.09 16.88 -5.52
C LEU A 25 7.61 16.90 -5.69
N GLU A 26 8.18 17.94 -6.30
CA GLU A 26 9.64 18.08 -6.51
C GLU A 26 10.39 18.31 -5.20
N HIS A 27 9.77 19.00 -4.24
CA HIS A 27 10.39 19.33 -2.95
C HIS A 27 10.36 18.17 -1.93
N LEU A 28 9.65 17.08 -2.23
CA LEU A 28 9.56 15.91 -1.36
C LEU A 28 10.67 14.91 -1.72
N GLU A 29 11.82 15.05 -1.08
CA GLU A 29 12.95 14.11 -1.23
C GLU A 29 12.62 12.73 -0.64
N THR A 30 13.04 11.68 -1.32
CA THR A 30 12.94 10.31 -0.81
C THR A 30 14.09 10.02 0.15
N GLU A 31 13.79 9.79 1.41
CA GLU A 31 14.78 9.43 2.42
C GLU A 31 15.42 8.05 2.18
N GLU A 32 16.74 7.92 2.44
CA GLU A 32 17.40 6.60 2.56
C GLU A 32 16.71 5.77 3.64
N THR A 33 16.54 4.47 3.41
CA THR A 33 15.87 3.59 4.36
C THR A 33 16.74 3.24 5.57
N ASN A 34 16.13 2.78 6.66
CA ASN A 34 16.86 2.40 7.87
C ASN A 34 17.82 1.24 7.64
N LEU A 35 17.42 0.25 6.85
CA LEU A 35 18.29 -0.87 6.47
C LEU A 35 19.51 -0.40 5.68
N GLN A 36 19.32 0.48 4.69
CA GLN A 36 20.42 1.05 3.91
C GLN A 36 21.38 1.85 4.79
N ARG A 37 20.85 2.73 5.65
CA ARG A 37 21.65 3.53 6.59
C ARG A 37 22.47 2.65 7.54
N GLN A 38 21.86 1.61 8.11
CA GLN A 38 22.53 0.71 9.05
C GLN A 38 23.59 -0.15 8.37
N THR A 39 23.31 -0.69 7.18
CA THR A 39 24.28 -1.47 6.41
C THR A 39 25.48 -0.60 6.00
N LYS A 40 25.24 0.62 5.50
CA LYS A 40 26.30 1.58 5.15
C LYS A 40 27.19 1.91 6.34
N LYS A 41 26.59 2.11 7.52
CA LYS A 41 27.34 2.34 8.77
C LYS A 41 28.18 1.11 9.17
N ALA A 42 27.61 -0.10 9.07
CA ALA A 42 28.32 -1.34 9.39
C ALA A 42 29.51 -1.57 8.44
N VAL A 43 29.28 -1.51 7.13
CA VAL A 43 30.32 -1.66 6.10
C VAL A 43 31.43 -0.63 6.28
N ARG A 44 31.08 0.65 6.55
CA ARG A 44 32.07 1.70 6.79
C ARG A 44 32.94 1.41 8.02
N ASN A 45 32.31 1.03 9.14
CA ASN A 45 33.04 0.77 10.38
C ASN A 45 33.96 -0.45 10.26
N ILE A 46 33.48 -1.53 9.65
CA ILE A 46 34.28 -2.74 9.40
C ILE A 46 35.38 -2.45 8.37
N GLY A 47 35.11 -1.61 7.37
CA GLY A 47 36.08 -1.16 6.39
C GLY A 47 37.28 -0.43 7.01
N PHE A 48 37.03 0.49 7.93
CA PHE A 48 38.12 1.15 8.67
C PHE A 48 38.91 0.17 9.54
N LEU A 49 38.24 -0.78 10.19
CA LEU A 49 38.90 -1.83 10.97
C LEU A 49 39.79 -2.71 10.07
N SER A 50 39.27 -3.14 8.92
CA SER A 50 40.01 -3.95 7.96
C SER A 50 41.27 -3.22 7.47
N ILE A 51 41.16 -1.96 7.03
CA ILE A 51 42.32 -1.18 6.57
C ILE A 51 43.38 -1.08 7.67
N ALA A 52 42.96 -0.83 8.92
CA ALA A 52 43.88 -0.78 10.05
C ALA A 52 44.61 -2.12 10.26
N VAL A 53 43.89 -3.25 10.23
CA VAL A 53 44.49 -4.59 10.35
C VAL A 53 45.45 -4.87 9.19
N CYS A 54 45.06 -4.57 7.95
CA CYS A 54 45.92 -4.74 6.78
C CYS A 54 47.24 -3.96 6.92
N MET A 55 47.16 -2.69 7.30
CA MET A 55 48.35 -1.84 7.49
C MET A 55 49.25 -2.36 8.61
N ILE A 56 48.66 -2.82 9.72
CA ILE A 56 49.40 -3.43 10.83
C ILE A 56 50.16 -4.67 10.36
N LEU A 57 49.53 -5.56 9.59
CA LEU A 57 50.19 -6.77 9.08
C LEU A 57 51.31 -6.45 8.08
N VAL A 58 51.07 -5.51 7.15
CA VAL A 58 52.10 -5.07 6.20
C VAL A 58 53.31 -4.49 6.93
N MET A 59 53.09 -3.64 7.94
CA MET A 59 54.18 -3.08 8.75
C MET A 59 54.87 -4.14 9.59
N TYR A 60 54.13 -5.09 10.18
CA TYR A 60 54.69 -6.19 10.97
C TYR A 60 55.67 -7.03 10.14
N PHE A 61 55.24 -7.55 8.98
CA PHE A 61 56.12 -8.34 8.11
C PHE A 61 57.23 -7.51 7.46
N GLY A 62 56.93 -6.29 7.00
CA GLY A 62 57.90 -5.44 6.33
C GLY A 62 59.02 -4.94 7.24
N LEU A 63 58.71 -4.52 8.47
CA LEU A 63 59.69 -3.96 9.41
C LEU A 63 60.40 -5.03 10.23
N LEU A 64 59.69 -6.07 10.72
CA LEU A 64 60.28 -7.07 11.62
C LEU A 64 60.89 -8.25 10.87
N ARG A 65 60.32 -8.65 9.71
CA ARG A 65 60.79 -9.81 8.95
C ARG A 65 61.48 -9.45 7.62
N GLN A 66 61.43 -8.19 7.19
CA GLN A 66 61.89 -7.74 5.87
C GLN A 66 61.15 -8.39 4.68
N GLU A 67 59.96 -8.93 4.93
CA GLU A 67 59.15 -9.69 3.95
C GLU A 67 57.96 -8.84 3.47
N TRP A 68 58.22 -7.79 2.69
CA TRP A 68 57.17 -6.86 2.23
C TRP A 68 56.08 -7.53 1.40
N ILE A 69 56.45 -8.51 0.55
CA ILE A 69 55.50 -9.23 -0.30
C ILE A 69 54.57 -10.09 0.57
N GLU A 70 55.10 -10.82 1.55
CA GLU A 70 54.30 -11.62 2.47
C GLU A 70 53.40 -10.74 3.33
N GLY A 71 53.90 -9.58 3.77
CA GLY A 71 53.10 -8.58 4.47
C GLY A 71 51.92 -8.08 3.66
N VAL A 72 52.11 -7.81 2.36
CA VAL A 72 51.03 -7.42 1.44
C VAL A 72 50.04 -8.58 1.23
N LEU A 73 50.51 -9.82 1.06
CA LEU A 73 49.65 -11.00 0.93
C LEU A 73 48.84 -11.27 2.21
N ALA A 74 49.45 -11.11 3.38
CA ALA A 74 48.78 -11.22 4.68
C ALA A 74 47.76 -10.12 4.88
N GLY A 75 48.12 -8.88 4.55
CA GLY A 75 47.20 -7.75 4.54
C GLY A 75 46.01 -7.98 3.62
N LEU A 76 46.24 -8.42 2.37
CA LEU A 76 45.17 -8.73 1.41
C LEU A 76 44.25 -9.84 1.94
N THR A 77 44.83 -10.94 2.43
CA THR A 77 44.06 -12.08 2.96
C THR A 77 43.19 -11.67 4.15
N ALA A 78 43.77 -10.93 5.11
CA ALA A 78 43.02 -10.41 6.26
C ALA A 78 41.95 -9.40 5.84
N GLY A 79 42.22 -8.59 4.81
CA GLY A 79 41.27 -7.65 4.24
C GLY A 79 40.04 -8.36 3.68
N MET A 80 40.24 -9.34 2.79
CA MET A 80 39.16 -10.15 2.22
C MET A 80 38.41 -10.94 3.31
N ALA A 81 39.12 -11.46 4.31
CA ALA A 81 38.50 -12.19 5.42
C ALA A 81 37.67 -11.31 6.38
N LEU A 82 37.88 -9.99 6.41
CA LEU A 82 37.23 -9.07 7.36
C LEU A 82 36.17 -8.19 6.70
N LEU A 83 36.32 -7.86 5.41
CA LEU A 83 35.42 -6.96 4.69
C LEU A 83 34.17 -7.70 4.23
N PRO A 84 32.96 -7.35 4.74
CA PRO A 84 31.74 -8.02 4.35
C PRO A 84 31.15 -7.38 3.09
N GLU A 85 31.79 -7.59 1.95
CA GLU A 85 31.33 -7.07 0.65
C GLU A 85 29.99 -7.66 0.20
N GLU A 86 29.58 -8.77 0.80
CA GLU A 86 28.31 -9.45 0.52
C GLU A 86 27.11 -8.67 1.07
N PHE A 87 27.30 -7.76 2.04
CA PHE A 87 26.20 -6.99 2.62
C PHE A 87 25.47 -6.15 1.56
N PRO A 88 26.16 -5.30 0.76
CA PRO A 88 25.55 -4.64 -0.40
C PRO A 88 24.93 -5.61 -1.43
N VAL A 89 25.56 -6.76 -1.67
CA VAL A 89 25.09 -7.75 -2.66
C VAL A 89 23.76 -8.36 -2.21
N VAL A 90 23.68 -8.86 -0.96
CA VAL A 90 22.44 -9.41 -0.37
C VAL A 90 21.32 -8.38 -0.44
N MET A 91 21.59 -7.13 -0.08
CA MET A 91 20.59 -6.05 -0.19
C MET A 91 20.05 -5.90 -1.61
N THR A 92 20.94 -5.80 -2.59
CA THR A 92 20.57 -5.58 -3.99
C THR A 92 19.79 -6.76 -4.54
N VAL A 93 20.29 -7.98 -4.33
CA VAL A 93 19.67 -9.22 -4.82
C VAL A 93 18.31 -9.46 -4.17
N PHE A 94 18.19 -9.33 -2.84
CA PHE A 94 16.94 -9.59 -2.14
C PHE A 94 15.86 -8.58 -2.50
N LEU A 95 16.21 -7.30 -2.62
CA LEU A 95 15.25 -6.29 -3.06
C LEU A 95 14.85 -6.55 -4.52
N ALA A 96 15.78 -6.91 -5.41
CA ALA A 96 15.49 -7.22 -6.82
C ALA A 96 14.55 -8.44 -6.98
N LEU A 97 14.89 -9.57 -6.35
CA LEU A 97 14.06 -10.77 -6.34
C LEU A 97 12.72 -10.54 -5.64
N GLY A 98 12.72 -9.74 -4.59
CA GLY A 98 11.53 -9.27 -3.89
C GLY A 98 10.59 -8.47 -4.79
N ALA A 99 11.10 -7.46 -5.48
CA ALA A 99 10.35 -6.64 -6.44
C ALA A 99 9.75 -7.52 -7.55
N TRP A 100 10.55 -8.45 -8.08
CA TRP A 100 10.09 -9.40 -9.09
C TRP A 100 8.95 -10.28 -8.55
N ARG A 101 9.06 -10.81 -7.34
CA ARG A 101 8.00 -11.62 -6.71
C ARG A 101 6.73 -10.82 -6.44
N ILE A 102 6.87 -9.58 -5.96
CA ILE A 102 5.75 -8.65 -5.76
C ILE A 102 5.05 -8.35 -7.11
N SER A 103 5.81 -8.22 -8.21
CA SER A 103 5.25 -8.04 -9.56
C SER A 103 4.41 -9.22 -10.04
N LYS A 104 4.77 -10.46 -9.66
CA LYS A 104 3.96 -11.65 -9.95
C LYS A 104 2.60 -11.63 -9.25
N ASN A 105 2.49 -10.90 -8.14
CA ASN A 105 1.22 -10.65 -7.45
C ASN A 105 0.47 -9.40 -7.98
N LYS A 106 0.78 -8.96 -9.20
CA LYS A 106 0.18 -7.80 -9.87
C LYS A 106 0.42 -6.47 -9.13
N VAL A 107 1.52 -6.35 -8.40
CA VAL A 107 1.95 -5.10 -7.77
C VAL A 107 3.30 -4.68 -8.34
N LEU A 108 3.36 -3.55 -9.04
CA LEU A 108 4.62 -3.04 -9.58
C LEU A 108 5.35 -2.24 -8.51
N THR A 109 6.61 -2.60 -8.24
CA THR A 109 7.48 -1.82 -7.35
C THR A 109 8.26 -0.80 -8.17
N ARG A 110 8.02 0.50 -7.92
CA ARG A 110 8.75 1.60 -8.55
C ARG A 110 10.01 1.98 -7.77
N LYS A 111 9.94 1.93 -6.44
CA LYS A 111 11.07 2.23 -5.55
C LYS A 111 11.38 1.04 -4.64
N MET A 112 12.63 0.61 -4.64
CA MET A 112 13.08 -0.55 -3.84
C MET A 112 13.01 -0.27 -2.33
N SER A 113 13.13 0.99 -1.93
CA SER A 113 12.97 1.43 -0.53
C SER A 113 11.60 1.07 0.05
N ALA A 114 10.55 1.03 -0.78
CA ALA A 114 9.21 0.67 -0.33
C ALA A 114 9.09 -0.80 0.10
N ILE A 115 9.91 -1.70 -0.44
CA ILE A 115 9.90 -3.13 -0.05
C ILE A 115 10.24 -3.29 1.43
N GLU A 116 11.18 -2.51 1.94
CA GLU A 116 11.54 -2.52 3.35
C GLU A 116 10.45 -1.91 4.23
N ALA A 117 9.92 -0.75 3.83
CA ALA A 117 8.92 -0.02 4.59
C ALA A 117 7.59 -0.79 4.66
N LEU A 118 7.23 -1.53 3.60
CA LEU A 118 6.06 -2.42 3.52
C LEU A 118 5.99 -3.38 4.71
N GLY A 119 7.11 -4.01 5.07
CA GLY A 119 7.15 -4.99 6.16
C GLY A 119 6.97 -4.37 7.55
N SER A 120 7.09 -3.05 7.67
CA SER A 120 6.95 -2.29 8.91
C SER A 120 5.70 -1.43 9.01
N ILE A 121 4.82 -1.43 8.00
CA ILE A 121 3.60 -0.61 8.02
C ILE A 121 2.82 -0.86 9.31
N THR A 122 2.58 0.21 10.06
CA THR A 122 1.77 0.21 11.29
C THR A 122 0.39 0.79 11.03
N THR A 123 0.30 1.79 10.15
CA THR A 123 -0.96 2.42 9.76
C THR A 123 -1.10 2.45 8.23
N LEU A 124 -2.22 1.95 7.73
CA LEU A 124 -2.59 1.95 6.32
C LEU A 124 -3.76 2.91 6.10
N CYS A 125 -3.47 4.07 5.53
CA CYS A 125 -4.44 5.05 5.08
C CYS A 125 -4.99 4.63 3.72
N VAL A 126 -6.29 4.31 3.66
CA VAL A 126 -6.95 3.81 2.45
C VAL A 126 -7.99 4.80 1.97
N ASP A 127 -8.00 5.12 0.67
CA ASP A 127 -9.16 5.78 0.10
C ASP A 127 -10.37 4.82 0.15
N LYS A 128 -11.58 5.35 0.25
CA LYS A 128 -12.81 4.56 0.16
C LYS A 128 -13.11 4.19 -1.29
N THR A 129 -13.20 5.19 -2.18
CA THR A 129 -13.71 4.97 -3.54
C THR A 129 -12.66 4.26 -4.37
N GLY A 130 -13.04 3.15 -5.02
CA GLY A 130 -12.15 2.43 -5.94
C GLY A 130 -11.09 1.54 -5.28
N THR A 131 -10.73 1.80 -4.01
CA THR A 131 -9.87 0.94 -3.18
C THR A 131 -10.71 -0.10 -2.42
N LEU A 132 -11.53 0.34 -1.44
CA LEU A 132 -12.40 -0.56 -0.66
C LEU A 132 -13.68 -0.91 -1.41
N THR A 133 -14.16 -0.01 -2.26
CA THR A 133 -15.35 -0.21 -3.09
C THR A 133 -14.98 -0.48 -4.54
N GLU A 134 -15.92 -1.08 -5.30
CA GLU A 134 -15.70 -1.34 -6.71
C GLU A 134 -15.73 -0.07 -7.57
N ASN A 135 -16.19 1.07 -7.03
CA ASN A 135 -16.57 2.27 -7.80
C ASN A 135 -17.50 1.91 -8.97
N LYS A 136 -18.42 0.96 -8.71
CA LYS A 136 -19.45 0.50 -9.64
C LYS A 136 -20.78 0.67 -8.96
N MET A 137 -21.35 1.86 -9.10
CA MET A 137 -22.64 2.18 -8.53
C MET A 137 -23.70 1.17 -9.00
N SER A 138 -24.47 0.63 -8.05
CA SER A 138 -25.61 -0.25 -8.29
C SER A 138 -26.83 0.31 -7.60
N VAL A 139 -27.99 0.25 -8.26
CA VAL A 139 -29.27 0.56 -7.60
C VAL A 139 -29.63 -0.67 -6.76
N GLU A 140 -29.53 -0.58 -5.44
CA GLU A 140 -29.80 -1.67 -4.50
C GLU A 140 -31.26 -1.68 -4.02
N VAL A 141 -31.90 -0.51 -4.02
CA VAL A 141 -33.25 -0.33 -3.49
C VAL A 141 -34.08 0.59 -4.37
N VAL A 142 -35.36 0.27 -4.51
CA VAL A 142 -36.39 1.18 -5.01
C VAL A 142 -37.42 1.39 -3.91
N ALA A 143 -37.89 2.63 -3.74
CA ALA A 143 -38.89 2.93 -2.72
C ALA A 143 -39.95 3.89 -3.25
N ASP A 144 -41.16 3.78 -2.70
CA ASP A 144 -42.22 4.77 -2.86
C ASP A 144 -43.00 4.89 -1.55
N ILE A 145 -44.07 5.70 -1.56
CA ILE A 145 -44.86 6.02 -0.37
C ILE A 145 -45.47 4.76 0.28
N LYS A 146 -45.67 3.66 -0.46
CA LYS A 146 -46.27 2.43 0.10
C LYS A 146 -45.24 1.38 0.52
N GLY A 147 -43.94 1.58 0.27
CA GLY A 147 -42.92 0.64 0.74
C GLY A 147 -41.61 0.67 -0.04
N VAL A 148 -40.71 -0.23 0.38
CA VAL A 148 -39.33 -0.35 -0.09
C VAL A 148 -39.10 -1.77 -0.63
N GLU A 149 -38.44 -1.90 -1.78
CA GLU A 149 -38.12 -3.21 -2.38
C GLU A 149 -36.64 -3.27 -2.80
N LYS A 150 -35.95 -4.37 -2.46
CA LYS A 150 -34.55 -4.61 -2.81
C LYS A 150 -34.44 -5.17 -4.24
N THR A 151 -33.45 -4.70 -5.00
CA THR A 151 -33.28 -5.00 -6.44
C THR A 151 -32.53 -6.31 -6.74
N LYS A 152 -32.16 -7.08 -5.70
CA LYS A 152 -31.52 -8.39 -5.86
C LYS A 152 -32.39 -9.39 -6.63
N LYS A 153 -33.71 -9.29 -6.50
CA LYS A 153 -34.70 -10.11 -7.23
C LYS A 153 -35.35 -9.29 -8.36
N MET A 154 -36.11 -9.95 -9.25
CA MET A 154 -36.95 -9.21 -10.21
C MET A 154 -37.98 -8.39 -9.44
N LEU A 155 -38.07 -7.11 -9.82
CA LEU A 155 -38.95 -6.15 -9.16
C LEU A 155 -40.40 -6.37 -9.59
N GLY A 156 -41.34 -6.13 -8.69
CA GLY A 156 -42.76 -6.14 -9.03
C GLY A 156 -43.11 -5.16 -10.17
N ARG A 157 -44.15 -5.47 -10.96
CA ARG A 157 -44.60 -4.64 -12.12
C ARG A 157 -44.84 -3.17 -11.77
N ARG A 158 -45.18 -2.89 -10.51
CA ARG A 158 -45.39 -1.53 -9.98
C ARG A 158 -44.20 -0.60 -10.19
N TRP A 159 -42.97 -1.11 -10.11
CA TRP A 159 -41.75 -0.30 -10.26
C TRP A 159 -41.40 0.03 -11.71
N SER A 160 -42.13 -0.53 -12.68
CA SER A 160 -41.85 -0.32 -14.10
C SER A 160 -41.99 1.15 -14.50
N GLU A 161 -42.97 1.87 -13.94
CA GLU A 161 -43.15 3.30 -14.21
C GLU A 161 -41.98 4.12 -13.66
N LEU A 162 -41.61 3.90 -12.39
CA LEU A 162 -40.47 4.57 -11.75
C LEU A 162 -39.18 4.40 -12.55
N LEU A 163 -38.86 3.18 -12.96
CA LEU A 163 -37.65 2.87 -13.70
C LEU A 163 -37.66 3.44 -15.13
N LYS A 164 -38.81 3.43 -15.80
CA LYS A 164 -38.97 4.08 -17.12
C LYS A 164 -38.68 5.57 -17.02
N ILE A 165 -39.28 6.25 -16.05
CA ILE A 165 -39.10 7.70 -15.89
C ILE A 165 -37.68 8.03 -15.45
N ALA A 166 -37.08 7.24 -14.56
CA ALA A 166 -35.68 7.41 -14.18
C ALA A 166 -34.73 7.29 -15.39
N MET A 167 -34.99 6.33 -16.28
CA MET A 167 -34.23 6.16 -17.52
C MET A 167 -34.48 7.30 -18.51
N MET A 168 -35.73 7.75 -18.68
CA MET A 168 -36.09 8.90 -19.53
C MET A 168 -35.52 10.23 -19.01
N ALA A 169 -35.25 10.34 -17.72
CA ALA A 169 -34.56 11.48 -17.12
C ALA A 169 -33.02 11.39 -17.24
N SER A 170 -32.47 10.25 -17.69
CA SER A 170 -31.03 10.00 -17.84
C SER A 170 -30.56 10.26 -19.28
N SER A 171 -29.24 10.38 -19.46
CA SER A 171 -28.62 10.41 -20.80
C SER A 171 -28.99 9.18 -21.63
N SER A 172 -29.10 9.33 -22.96
CA SER A 172 -29.25 8.19 -23.87
C SER A 172 -27.99 7.33 -23.89
N ASP A 173 -26.83 7.96 -23.67
CA ASP A 173 -25.55 7.30 -23.44
C ASP A 173 -24.96 7.80 -22.11
N PRO A 174 -25.32 7.16 -20.98
CA PRO A 174 -24.87 7.58 -19.66
C PRO A 174 -23.42 7.18 -19.43
N PHE A 175 -22.58 8.15 -19.06
CA PHE A 175 -21.19 7.92 -18.66
C PHE A 175 -20.98 8.06 -17.15
N GLU A 176 -21.87 8.78 -16.46
CA GLU A 176 -21.77 8.97 -15.00
C GLU A 176 -22.18 7.68 -14.25
N PRO A 177 -21.42 7.24 -13.23
CA PRO A 177 -21.67 5.96 -12.55
C PRO A 177 -23.10 5.75 -12.06
N MET A 178 -23.75 6.78 -11.51
CA MET A 178 -25.13 6.69 -11.02
C MET A 178 -26.15 6.54 -12.16
N GLU A 179 -25.93 7.16 -13.32
CA GLU A 179 -26.81 6.97 -14.48
C GLU A 179 -26.61 5.59 -15.10
N VAL A 180 -25.37 5.12 -15.16
CA VAL A 180 -25.03 3.76 -15.61
C VAL A 180 -25.71 2.72 -14.71
N ALA A 181 -25.76 2.96 -13.39
CA ALA A 181 -26.48 2.10 -12.44
C ALA A 181 -27.98 2.00 -12.76
N ILE A 182 -28.62 3.14 -13.06
CA ILE A 182 -30.05 3.20 -13.42
C ILE A 182 -30.31 2.45 -14.72
N LYS A 183 -29.46 2.67 -15.75
CA LYS A 183 -29.55 1.96 -17.04
C LYS A 183 -29.37 0.45 -16.86
N SER A 184 -28.38 0.03 -16.10
CA SER A 184 -28.12 -1.39 -15.82
C SER A 184 -29.30 -2.06 -15.12
N LEU A 185 -29.92 -1.41 -14.13
CA LEU A 185 -31.14 -1.93 -13.50
C LEU A 185 -32.30 -2.00 -14.50
N PHE A 186 -32.50 -0.96 -15.31
CA PHE A 186 -33.56 -0.91 -16.32
C PHE A 186 -33.46 -2.07 -17.33
N GLU A 187 -32.26 -2.33 -17.84
CA GLU A 187 -31.96 -3.44 -18.75
C GLU A 187 -32.13 -4.81 -18.05
N LYS A 188 -31.64 -4.95 -16.81
CA LYS A 188 -31.79 -6.18 -16.00
C LYS A 188 -33.25 -6.55 -15.77
N GLN A 189 -34.13 -5.56 -15.58
CA GLN A 189 -35.57 -5.77 -15.42
C GLN A 189 -36.31 -6.00 -16.75
N LYS A 190 -35.59 -6.03 -17.89
CA LYS A 190 -36.14 -6.24 -19.24
C LYS A 190 -37.27 -5.28 -19.60
N ILE A 191 -37.20 -4.06 -19.08
CA ILE A 191 -38.20 -3.02 -19.35
C ILE A 191 -37.90 -2.44 -20.74
N LYS A 192 -38.91 -2.33 -21.61
CA LYS A 192 -38.74 -1.72 -22.93
C LYS A 192 -38.74 -0.20 -22.81
N PHE A 193 -37.76 0.45 -23.43
CA PHE A 193 -37.72 1.90 -23.55
C PHE A 193 -38.90 2.39 -24.40
N PRO A 194 -39.60 3.46 -24.02
CA PRO A 194 -40.75 3.96 -24.79
C PRO A 194 -40.33 4.49 -26.18
N THR A 195 -40.65 3.77 -27.25
CA THR A 195 -40.32 4.16 -28.64
C THR A 195 -41.30 5.15 -29.25
N ASN A 196 -42.41 5.42 -28.56
CA ASN A 196 -43.41 6.42 -28.93
C ASN A 196 -43.06 7.83 -28.48
N PHE A 197 -41.92 8.03 -27.80
CA PHE A 197 -41.46 9.33 -27.31
C PHE A 197 -40.18 9.78 -28.02
N SER A 198 -40.12 11.04 -28.43
CA SER A 198 -38.92 11.71 -28.93
C SER A 198 -38.46 12.80 -27.96
N LEU A 199 -37.17 12.85 -27.64
CA LEU A 199 -36.59 13.90 -26.81
C LEU A 199 -36.65 15.24 -27.56
N GLU A 200 -37.24 16.25 -26.93
CA GLU A 200 -37.42 17.57 -27.55
C GLU A 200 -36.72 18.69 -26.76
N ARG A 201 -36.54 18.51 -25.45
CA ARG A 201 -35.87 19.50 -24.61
C ARG A 201 -35.10 18.87 -23.47
N ASP A 202 -33.85 19.31 -23.28
CA ASP A 202 -33.08 19.05 -22.06
C ASP A 202 -33.13 20.30 -21.17
N TYR A 203 -33.47 20.13 -19.89
CA TYR A 203 -33.51 21.23 -18.92
C TYR A 203 -32.26 21.18 -18.06
N SER A 204 -31.39 22.20 -18.21
CA SER A 204 -30.08 22.31 -17.56
C SER A 204 -30.12 22.07 -16.05
N LEU A 205 -28.99 21.57 -15.54
CA LEU A 205 -28.73 21.39 -14.11
C LEU A 205 -28.85 22.74 -13.38
N GLY A 206 -29.83 22.87 -12.50
CA GLY A 206 -30.00 24.07 -11.66
C GLY A 206 -29.30 23.94 -10.31
N LYS A 207 -29.35 25.00 -9.49
CA LYS A 207 -28.72 25.09 -8.15
C LYS A 207 -29.03 23.93 -7.17
N ARG A 208 -30.11 23.18 -7.39
CA ARG A 208 -30.55 22.05 -6.53
C ARG A 208 -30.33 20.67 -7.17
N LEU A 209 -29.34 20.52 -8.05
CA LEU A 209 -28.87 19.24 -8.59
C LEU A 209 -30.00 18.33 -9.13
N THR A 210 -30.96 18.91 -9.87
CA THR A 210 -32.02 18.15 -10.56
C THR A 210 -31.83 18.20 -12.07
N VAL A 211 -32.05 17.08 -12.74
CA VAL A 211 -32.02 16.91 -14.20
C VAL A 211 -33.43 16.61 -14.67
N ALA A 212 -33.89 17.30 -15.73
CA ALA A 212 -35.19 16.99 -16.33
C ALA A 212 -35.12 17.01 -17.83
N ARG A 213 -35.92 16.14 -18.45
CA ARG A 213 -35.97 15.97 -19.89
C ARG A 213 -37.42 15.92 -20.37
N GLY A 214 -37.71 16.75 -21.37
CA GLY A 214 -39.00 16.88 -22.01
C GLY A 214 -39.09 16.00 -23.25
N TRP A 215 -40.14 15.19 -23.30
CA TRP A 215 -40.40 14.19 -24.31
C TRP A 215 -41.75 14.47 -24.97
N LYS A 216 -41.80 14.30 -26.29
CA LYS A 216 -43.01 14.40 -27.10
C LYS A 216 -43.50 13.01 -27.49
N GLU A 217 -44.73 12.69 -27.14
CA GLU A 217 -45.39 11.46 -27.56
C GLU A 217 -45.92 11.61 -29.00
N LYS A 218 -45.93 10.52 -29.78
CA LYS A 218 -46.54 10.47 -31.12
C LYS A 218 -48.01 10.94 -31.15
N SER A 219 -48.73 10.85 -30.03
CA SER A 219 -50.11 11.31 -29.86
C SER A 219 -50.27 12.84 -29.79
N GLY A 220 -49.16 13.59 -29.73
CA GLY A 220 -49.15 15.05 -29.55
C GLY A 220 -49.12 15.50 -28.09
N LYS A 221 -49.09 14.58 -27.11
CA LYS A 221 -48.92 14.89 -25.68
C LYS A 221 -47.45 15.02 -25.31
N TYR A 222 -47.16 15.80 -24.26
CA TYR A 222 -45.81 15.96 -23.73
C TYR A 222 -45.68 15.37 -22.33
N LEU A 223 -44.49 14.85 -22.03
CA LEU A 223 -44.09 14.30 -20.74
C LEU A 223 -42.75 14.90 -20.32
N VAL A 224 -42.59 15.24 -19.05
CA VAL A 224 -41.30 15.67 -18.49
C VAL A 224 -40.88 14.72 -17.39
N ALA A 225 -39.76 14.03 -17.60
CA ALA A 225 -39.13 13.16 -16.61
C ALA A 225 -38.14 13.98 -15.76
N LEU A 226 -38.18 13.83 -14.44
CA LEU A 226 -37.34 14.55 -13.49
C LEU A 226 -36.65 13.56 -12.55
N LYS A 227 -35.35 13.77 -12.32
CA LYS A 227 -34.58 13.11 -11.26
C LYS A 227 -33.63 14.08 -10.56
N GLY A 228 -33.22 13.78 -9.34
CA GLY A 228 -32.21 14.56 -8.63
C GLY A 228 -32.20 14.27 -7.13
N SER A 229 -31.69 15.21 -6.34
CA SER A 229 -31.73 15.08 -4.88
C SER A 229 -33.18 14.98 -4.39
N PRO A 230 -33.47 14.16 -3.36
CA PRO A 230 -34.83 13.98 -2.86
C PRO A 230 -35.50 15.32 -2.50
N GLU A 231 -34.79 16.21 -1.83
CA GLU A 231 -35.26 17.55 -1.44
C GLU A 231 -35.61 18.38 -2.67
N GLY A 232 -34.73 18.38 -3.67
CA GLY A 232 -34.90 19.17 -4.90
C GLY A 232 -36.06 18.68 -5.77
N VAL A 233 -36.41 17.39 -5.68
CA VAL A 233 -37.55 16.80 -6.39
C VAL A 233 -38.85 17.00 -5.59
N ILE A 234 -38.84 16.83 -4.26
CA ILE A 234 -39.97 17.13 -3.37
C ILE A 234 -40.41 18.59 -3.51
N GLU A 235 -39.44 19.52 -3.60
CA GLU A 235 -39.59 20.94 -3.96
C GLU A 235 -40.63 21.21 -5.07
N LYS A 236 -40.58 20.34 -6.08
CA LYS A 236 -41.30 20.52 -7.35
C LYS A 236 -42.56 19.67 -7.45
N CYS A 237 -42.81 18.85 -6.44
CA CYS A 237 -43.99 18.00 -6.35
C CYS A 237 -45.01 18.64 -5.41
N ASN A 238 -46.29 18.63 -5.80
CA ASN A 238 -47.37 19.14 -4.94
C ASN A 238 -47.80 18.06 -3.93
N LEU A 239 -46.96 17.83 -2.92
CA LEU A 239 -47.15 16.80 -1.88
C LEU A 239 -47.71 17.41 -0.59
N SER A 240 -48.60 16.67 0.08
CA SER A 240 -49.07 17.01 1.44
C SER A 240 -47.93 16.91 2.46
N VAL A 241 -48.03 17.66 3.56
CA VAL A 241 -47.03 17.68 4.65
C VAL A 241 -46.73 16.27 5.15
N LYS A 242 -47.77 15.48 5.45
CA LYS A 242 -47.65 14.08 5.88
C LYS A 242 -46.90 13.19 4.88
N THR A 243 -47.11 13.40 3.58
CA THR A 243 -46.40 12.62 2.55
C THR A 243 -44.93 13.00 2.48
N LYS A 244 -44.60 14.29 2.67
CA LYS A 244 -43.22 14.75 2.71
C LYS A 244 -42.47 14.14 3.89
N GLU A 245 -43.08 14.11 5.08
CA GLU A 245 -42.49 13.49 6.28
C GLU A 245 -42.14 12.01 6.05
N ILE A 246 -43.06 11.22 5.49
CA ILE A 246 -42.80 9.80 5.16
C ILE A 246 -41.63 9.66 4.19
N ILE A 247 -41.55 10.50 3.16
CA ILE A 247 -40.46 10.44 2.18
C ILE A 247 -39.14 10.83 2.85
N PHE A 248 -39.12 11.86 3.70
CA PHE A 248 -37.91 12.26 4.43
C PHE A 248 -37.40 11.15 5.35
N GLU A 249 -38.28 10.50 6.09
CA GLU A 249 -37.93 9.36 6.94
C GLU A 249 -37.33 8.20 6.12
N GLN A 250 -37.91 7.90 4.94
CA GLN A 250 -37.33 6.91 4.02
C GLN A 250 -35.96 7.33 3.47
N VAL A 251 -35.78 8.61 3.15
CA VAL A 251 -34.49 9.14 2.68
C VAL A 251 -33.44 9.00 3.77
N GLU A 252 -33.75 9.35 5.01
CA GLU A 252 -32.86 9.19 6.16
C GLU A 252 -32.51 7.73 6.43
N GLN A 253 -33.49 6.82 6.34
CA GLN A 253 -33.26 5.39 6.50
C GLN A 253 -32.30 4.85 5.43
N LEU A 254 -32.54 5.15 4.14
CA LEU A 254 -31.69 4.69 3.04
C LEU A 254 -30.30 5.34 3.09
N ALA A 255 -30.21 6.62 3.46
CA ALA A 255 -28.94 7.30 3.67
C ALA A 255 -28.16 6.69 4.85
N GLY A 256 -28.85 6.30 5.93
CA GLY A 256 -28.29 5.57 7.07
C GLY A 256 -27.76 4.19 6.70
N GLU A 257 -28.33 3.54 5.68
CA GLU A 257 -27.78 2.32 5.08
C GLU A 257 -26.58 2.57 4.14
N GLY A 258 -26.11 3.82 4.05
CA GLY A 258 -24.97 4.25 3.25
C GLY A 258 -25.29 4.38 1.76
N MET A 259 -26.57 4.53 1.40
CA MET A 259 -27.00 4.68 0.02
C MET A 259 -27.06 6.16 -0.38
N ARG A 260 -26.70 6.45 -1.63
CA ARG A 260 -27.02 7.71 -2.30
C ARG A 260 -28.45 7.62 -2.79
N VAL A 261 -29.31 8.53 -2.34
CA VAL A 261 -30.75 8.50 -2.65
C VAL A 261 -31.06 9.49 -3.76
N ILE A 262 -31.77 9.02 -4.80
CA ILE A 262 -32.25 9.86 -5.91
C ILE A 262 -33.77 9.85 -5.93
N GLY A 263 -34.38 11.04 -5.88
CA GLY A 263 -35.81 11.21 -6.11
C GLY A 263 -36.16 11.21 -7.60
N VAL A 264 -37.31 10.64 -7.93
CA VAL A 264 -37.82 10.57 -9.31
C VAL A 264 -39.28 11.04 -9.34
N ALA A 265 -39.59 11.90 -10.31
CA ALA A 265 -40.93 12.42 -10.51
C ALA A 265 -41.22 12.64 -12.00
N VAL A 266 -42.50 12.74 -12.35
CA VAL A 266 -42.97 12.90 -13.72
C VAL A 266 -44.05 13.95 -13.83
N ALA A 267 -44.05 14.72 -14.92
CA ALA A 267 -45.20 15.52 -15.33
C ALA A 267 -45.74 14.96 -16.64
N GLU A 268 -47.02 14.60 -16.70
CA GLU A 268 -47.62 13.91 -17.84
C GLU A 268 -48.79 14.70 -18.42
N LYS A 269 -49.19 14.35 -19.65
CA LYS A 269 -50.37 14.91 -20.34
C LYS A 269 -50.29 16.43 -20.51
N LEU A 270 -49.09 16.97 -20.66
CA LEU A 270 -48.88 18.40 -20.92
C LEU A 270 -49.30 18.72 -22.36
N ARG A 271 -49.87 19.92 -22.56
CA ARG A 271 -50.25 20.44 -23.89
C ARG A 271 -49.07 21.06 -24.65
N ALA A 272 -48.04 21.50 -23.93
CA ALA A 272 -46.78 22.01 -24.47
C ALA A 272 -45.67 21.86 -23.42
N LEU A 273 -44.40 21.82 -23.84
CA LEU A 273 -43.25 21.84 -22.93
C LEU A 273 -42.98 23.25 -22.40
N PRO A 274 -43.10 23.51 -21.08
CA PRO A 274 -42.84 24.84 -20.52
C PRO A 274 -41.39 25.28 -20.76
N LYS A 275 -41.17 26.60 -20.82
CA LYS A 275 -39.81 27.15 -21.01
C LYS A 275 -38.99 27.02 -19.73
N LYS A 276 -39.60 27.24 -18.56
CA LYS A 276 -38.92 27.14 -17.26
C LYS A 276 -39.31 25.87 -16.52
N LYS A 277 -38.32 25.28 -15.86
CA LYS A 277 -38.48 24.07 -15.02
C LYS A 277 -39.37 24.30 -13.80
N SER A 278 -39.50 25.53 -13.34
CA SER A 278 -40.32 25.94 -12.19
C SER A 278 -41.82 25.99 -12.49
N GLU A 279 -42.22 26.03 -13.76
CA GLU A 279 -43.62 26.12 -14.17
C GLU A 279 -44.29 24.74 -14.30
N ILE A 280 -43.51 23.66 -14.12
CA ILE A 280 -43.96 22.29 -14.29
C ILE A 280 -44.38 21.72 -12.93
N ARG A 281 -45.62 21.22 -12.85
CA ARG A 281 -46.10 20.49 -11.67
C ARG A 281 -45.81 19.01 -11.85
N TYR A 282 -44.97 18.46 -10.98
CA TYR A 282 -44.58 17.06 -11.03
C TYR A 282 -45.40 16.20 -10.05
N ARG A 283 -45.65 14.95 -10.44
CA ARG A 283 -46.14 13.87 -9.60
C ARG A 283 -44.95 13.04 -9.13
N TRP A 284 -44.82 12.89 -7.83
CA TRP A 284 -43.80 12.04 -7.21
C TRP A 284 -44.03 10.58 -7.59
N LEU A 285 -42.96 9.87 -7.93
CA LEU A 285 -43.01 8.43 -8.20
C LEU A 285 -42.33 7.62 -7.11
N GLY A 286 -41.13 8.02 -6.69
CA GLY A 286 -40.36 7.25 -5.73
C GLY A 286 -38.89 7.65 -5.64
N LEU A 287 -38.14 6.82 -4.93
CA LEU A 287 -36.71 6.94 -4.65
C LEU A 287 -35.95 5.76 -5.28
N LEU A 288 -34.70 6.02 -5.65
CA LEU A 288 -33.71 5.00 -5.99
C LEU A 288 -32.58 5.10 -4.95
N GLY A 289 -32.33 4.01 -4.23
CA GLY A 289 -31.19 3.85 -3.34
C GLY A 289 -30.03 3.23 -4.10
N ILE A 290 -28.97 4.01 -4.30
CA ILE A 290 -27.78 3.62 -5.07
C ILE A 290 -26.62 3.43 -4.10
N LYS A 291 -25.91 2.30 -4.20
CA LYS A 291 -24.75 2.00 -3.37
C LYS A 291 -23.54 1.71 -4.24
N ASP A 292 -22.37 2.03 -3.71
CA ASP A 292 -21.10 1.54 -4.24
C ASP A 292 -20.72 0.27 -3.44
N PRO A 293 -20.80 -0.93 -4.03
CA PRO A 293 -20.55 -2.16 -3.31
C PRO A 293 -19.08 -2.26 -2.88
N LEU A 294 -18.86 -2.93 -1.75
CA LEU A 294 -17.51 -3.32 -1.34
C LEU A 294 -16.94 -4.31 -2.35
N ARG A 295 -15.64 -4.20 -2.58
CA ARG A 295 -14.91 -5.16 -3.41
C ARG A 295 -14.81 -6.50 -2.69
N GLU A 296 -14.88 -7.58 -3.46
CA GLU A 296 -14.67 -8.93 -2.97
C GLU A 296 -13.29 -9.07 -2.28
N GLY A 297 -13.21 -9.82 -1.18
CA GLY A 297 -11.97 -10.02 -0.42
C GLY A 297 -11.55 -8.88 0.51
N VAL A 298 -12.17 -7.69 0.45
CA VAL A 298 -11.80 -6.55 1.33
C VAL A 298 -11.98 -6.87 2.80
N VAL A 299 -13.08 -7.54 3.18
CA VAL A 299 -13.36 -7.91 4.57
C VAL A 299 -12.28 -8.84 5.11
N GLU A 300 -11.86 -9.83 4.31
CA GLU A 300 -10.81 -10.78 4.66
C GLU A 300 -9.45 -10.06 4.79
N ALA A 301 -9.12 -9.19 3.84
CA ALA A 301 -7.90 -8.40 3.83
C ALA A 301 -7.80 -7.47 5.07
N LEU A 302 -8.88 -6.81 5.46
CA LEU A 302 -8.94 -5.98 6.66
C LEU A 302 -8.77 -6.81 7.94
N THR A 303 -9.36 -8.01 7.99
CA THR A 303 -9.19 -8.96 9.11
C THR A 303 -7.74 -9.41 9.25
N VAL A 304 -7.05 -9.65 8.13
CA VAL A 304 -5.62 -9.98 8.11
C VAL A 304 -4.78 -8.80 8.62
N CYS A 305 -5.09 -7.57 8.20
CA CYS A 305 -4.43 -6.37 8.72
C CYS A 305 -4.61 -6.22 10.23
N GLU A 306 -5.84 -6.38 10.74
CA GLU A 306 -6.14 -6.30 12.17
C GLU A 306 -5.34 -7.35 12.96
N THR A 307 -5.33 -8.61 12.48
CA THR A 307 -4.56 -9.71 13.09
C THR A 307 -3.06 -9.42 13.10
N ALA A 308 -2.55 -8.75 12.06
CA ALA A 308 -1.16 -8.36 11.90
C ALA A 308 -0.77 -7.11 12.71
N GLY A 309 -1.71 -6.53 13.47
CA GLY A 309 -1.52 -5.32 14.24
C GLY A 309 -1.36 -4.05 13.39
N ILE A 310 -1.90 -4.06 12.17
CA ILE A 310 -1.89 -2.91 11.24
C ILE A 310 -3.21 -2.17 11.39
N LYS A 311 -3.15 -0.90 11.78
CA LYS A 311 -4.30 -0.01 11.85
C LYS A 311 -4.71 0.41 10.44
N VAL A 312 -5.95 0.11 10.04
CA VAL A 312 -6.48 0.60 8.76
C VAL A 312 -7.34 1.83 9.00
N MET A 313 -6.99 2.95 8.37
CA MET A 313 -7.69 4.22 8.47
C MET A 313 -8.33 4.57 7.12
N MET A 314 -9.66 4.68 7.08
CA MET A 314 -10.37 5.09 5.87
C MET A 314 -10.34 6.61 5.75
N ILE A 315 -9.89 7.15 4.61
CA ILE A 315 -9.91 8.59 4.31
C ILE A 315 -10.85 8.83 3.13
N THR A 316 -11.88 9.67 3.32
CA THR A 316 -12.90 9.88 2.28
C THR A 316 -13.49 11.29 2.29
N GLY A 317 -13.99 11.72 1.13
CA GLY A 317 -14.79 12.94 0.96
C GLY A 317 -16.29 12.75 1.23
N ASP A 318 -16.74 11.51 1.49
CA ASP A 318 -18.14 11.22 1.83
C ASP A 318 -18.54 11.77 3.20
N TYR A 319 -19.84 11.83 3.46
CA TYR A 319 -20.37 12.21 4.77
C TYR A 319 -20.04 11.17 5.86
N PRO A 320 -19.89 11.60 7.13
CA PRO A 320 -19.54 10.72 8.24
C PRO A 320 -20.43 9.47 8.38
N SER A 321 -21.75 9.63 8.25
CA SER A 321 -22.71 8.53 8.38
C SER A 321 -22.51 7.44 7.31
N THR A 322 -22.30 7.85 6.05
CA THR A 322 -22.01 6.94 4.94
C THR A 322 -20.67 6.23 5.14
N ALA A 323 -19.63 6.99 5.51
CA ALA A 323 -18.29 6.44 5.75
C ALA A 323 -18.30 5.41 6.89
N MET A 324 -18.99 5.72 8.00
CA MET A 324 -19.16 4.79 9.12
C MET A 324 -19.83 3.49 8.70
N LYS A 325 -20.91 3.59 7.91
CA LYS A 325 -21.64 2.42 7.43
C LYS A 325 -20.77 1.54 6.54
N ILE A 326 -20.02 2.13 5.62
CA ILE A 326 -19.08 1.41 4.74
C ILE A 326 -17.96 0.77 5.56
N GLY A 327 -17.41 1.48 6.55
CA GLY A 327 -16.40 0.93 7.46
C GLY A 327 -16.91 -0.29 8.22
N ARG A 328 -18.12 -0.21 8.78
CA ARG A 328 -18.77 -1.34 9.46
C ARG A 328 -19.05 -2.51 8.53
N ASP A 329 -19.57 -2.24 7.33
CA ASP A 329 -19.83 -3.27 6.32
C ASP A 329 -18.53 -3.95 5.86
N ALA A 330 -17.40 -3.22 5.88
CA ALA A 330 -16.06 -3.75 5.58
C ALA A 330 -15.43 -4.52 6.75
N GLY A 331 -16.07 -4.57 7.92
CA GLY A 331 -15.57 -5.25 9.11
C GLY A 331 -14.70 -4.39 10.03
N MET A 332 -14.62 -3.08 9.80
CA MET A 332 -13.89 -2.17 10.69
C MET A 332 -14.69 -1.94 11.99
N ARG A 333 -14.00 -1.96 13.13
CA ARG A 333 -14.58 -1.61 14.44
C ARG A 333 -14.61 -0.09 14.57
N VAL A 334 -15.77 0.52 14.31
CA VAL A 334 -15.92 1.98 14.27
C VAL A 334 -17.07 2.45 15.17
N GLU A 335 -16.73 3.26 16.15
CA GLU A 335 -17.65 4.05 16.98
C GLU A 335 -17.63 5.52 16.53
N GLU A 336 -18.63 6.32 16.94
CA GLU A 336 -18.72 7.74 16.56
C GLU A 336 -17.48 8.52 17.01
N LYS A 337 -16.94 8.21 18.18
CA LYS A 337 -15.70 8.81 18.71
C LYS A 337 -14.47 8.52 17.84
N ASN A 338 -14.49 7.52 16.95
CA ASN A 338 -13.37 7.20 16.08
C ASN A 338 -13.42 7.93 14.72
N ILE A 339 -14.37 8.85 14.54
CA ILE A 339 -14.50 9.62 13.29
C ILE A 339 -13.92 11.02 13.47
N LEU A 340 -13.12 11.43 12.48
CA LEU A 340 -12.58 12.77 12.36
C LEU A 340 -13.15 13.44 11.10
N VAL A 341 -13.66 14.66 11.23
CA VAL A 341 -14.28 15.40 10.12
C VAL A 341 -13.31 16.46 9.60
N GLY A 342 -13.25 16.68 8.28
CA GLY A 342 -12.32 17.62 7.66
C GLY A 342 -12.31 19.04 8.24
N ASP A 343 -13.46 19.58 8.59
CA ASP A 343 -13.57 20.93 9.19
C ASP A 343 -12.90 21.01 10.58
N GLU A 344 -12.77 19.89 11.28
CA GLU A 344 -12.04 19.78 12.55
C GLU A 344 -10.52 19.73 12.29
N VAL A 345 -10.07 18.97 11.28
CA VAL A 345 -8.66 18.84 10.88
C VAL A 345 -8.05 20.20 10.53
N GLU A 346 -8.82 21.06 9.87
CA GLU A 346 -8.37 22.40 9.49
C GLU A 346 -8.09 23.29 10.70
N LYS A 347 -8.91 23.17 11.75
CA LYS A 347 -8.81 23.99 12.97
C LYS A 347 -7.79 23.47 13.98
N MET A 348 -7.43 22.18 13.90
CA MET A 348 -6.48 21.55 14.82
C MET A 348 -5.03 21.91 14.50
N THR A 349 -4.22 22.12 15.54
CA THR A 349 -2.76 22.13 15.42
C THR A 349 -2.25 20.70 15.15
N ILE A 350 -0.99 20.57 14.72
CA ILE A 350 -0.40 19.26 14.41
C ILE A 350 -0.36 18.36 15.67
N GLU A 351 -0.09 18.93 16.85
CA GLU A 351 -0.02 18.20 18.12
C GLU A 351 -1.39 17.65 18.54
N THR A 352 -2.44 18.47 18.42
CA THR A 352 -3.81 18.04 18.73
C THR A 352 -4.27 16.98 17.74
N LEU A 353 -3.91 17.15 16.46
CA LEU A 353 -4.23 16.19 15.41
C LEU A 353 -3.53 14.85 15.66
N LYS A 354 -2.27 14.86 16.12
CA LYS A 354 -1.49 13.66 16.48
C LYS A 354 -2.18 12.83 17.56
N GLU A 355 -2.62 13.45 18.65
CA GLU A 355 -3.34 12.75 19.73
C GLU A 355 -4.67 12.18 19.22
N ARG A 356 -5.41 12.97 18.45
CA ARG A 356 -6.70 12.56 17.89
C ARG A 356 -6.55 11.35 16.97
N LEU A 357 -5.51 11.34 16.13
CA LEU A 357 -5.26 10.30 15.14
C LEU A 357 -4.92 8.93 15.75
N CYS A 358 -4.51 8.86 17.02
CA CYS A 358 -4.27 7.58 17.70
C CYS A 358 -5.54 6.71 17.76
N GLU A 359 -6.70 7.31 17.98
CA GLU A 359 -7.99 6.61 18.09
C GLU A 359 -8.85 6.69 16.82
N THR A 360 -8.51 7.54 15.86
CA THR A 360 -9.29 7.72 14.63
C THR A 360 -9.20 6.50 13.72
N MET A 361 -10.34 6.03 13.20
CA MET A 361 -10.43 4.96 12.20
C MET A 361 -10.98 5.45 10.85
N ILE A 362 -11.74 6.54 10.86
CA ILE A 362 -12.31 7.15 9.65
C ILE A 362 -12.11 8.65 9.67
N CYS A 363 -11.56 9.18 8.58
CA CYS A 363 -11.50 10.60 8.29
C CYS A 363 -12.50 10.91 7.16
N ALA A 364 -13.56 11.66 7.47
CA ALA A 364 -14.66 11.97 6.55
C ALA A 364 -14.65 13.45 6.13
N ARG A 365 -15.23 13.76 4.96
CA ARG A 365 -15.23 15.12 4.36
C ARG A 365 -13.82 15.72 4.20
N ILE A 366 -12.83 14.87 3.96
CA ILE A 366 -11.42 15.29 3.85
C ILE A 366 -11.11 15.88 2.48
N ARG A 367 -10.43 17.03 2.48
CA ARG A 367 -9.91 17.70 1.28
C ARG A 367 -8.50 17.21 0.94
N PRO A 368 -8.04 17.36 -0.32
CA PRO A 368 -6.70 16.92 -0.73
C PRO A 368 -5.56 17.38 0.18
N GLU A 369 -5.54 18.66 0.55
CA GLU A 369 -4.49 19.27 1.37
C GLU A 369 -4.48 18.70 2.80
N GLN A 370 -5.65 18.31 3.28
CA GLN A 370 -5.82 17.69 4.59
C GLN A 370 -5.34 16.23 4.60
N LYS A 371 -5.35 15.51 3.46
CA LYS A 371 -4.77 14.17 3.37
C LYS A 371 -3.27 14.19 3.68
N LEU A 372 -2.56 15.17 3.13
CA LEU A 372 -1.13 15.37 3.40
C LEU A 372 -0.88 15.63 4.89
N LYS A 373 -1.61 16.60 5.49
CA LYS A 373 -1.49 16.93 6.92
C LYS A 373 -1.74 15.73 7.84
N ILE A 374 -2.69 14.86 7.49
CA ILE A 374 -2.97 13.62 8.24
C ILE A 374 -1.77 12.65 8.16
N VAL A 375 -1.21 12.45 6.96
CA VAL A 375 -0.05 11.57 6.77
C VAL A 375 1.17 12.10 7.52
N GLU A 376 1.43 13.41 7.47
CA GLU A 376 2.51 14.06 8.23
C GLU A 376 2.35 13.84 9.74
N ALA A 377 1.16 14.09 10.29
CA ALA A 377 0.87 13.88 11.71
C ALA A 377 1.08 12.42 12.14
N LEU A 378 0.64 11.45 11.33
CA LEU A 378 0.86 10.03 11.60
C LEU A 378 2.37 9.69 11.62
N LYS A 379 3.14 10.17 10.64
CA LYS A 379 4.59 9.93 10.60
C LYS A 379 5.30 10.56 11.80
N GLU A 380 4.87 11.75 12.22
CA GLU A 380 5.40 12.40 13.43
C GLU A 380 5.02 11.69 14.74
N ASN A 381 4.01 10.83 14.74
CA ASN A 381 3.72 9.90 15.84
C ASN A 381 4.63 8.66 15.84
N GLY A 382 5.55 8.55 14.88
CA GLY A 382 6.43 7.38 14.72
C GLY A 382 5.75 6.21 13.99
N GLU A 383 4.56 6.43 13.41
CA GLU A 383 3.91 5.43 12.58
C GLU A 383 4.66 5.26 11.24
N VAL A 384 4.69 4.03 10.73
CA VAL A 384 5.08 3.75 9.34
C VAL A 384 3.81 3.72 8.51
N VAL A 385 3.64 4.77 7.70
CA VAL A 385 2.38 5.06 7.03
C VAL A 385 2.41 4.54 5.59
N GLY A 386 1.50 3.62 5.28
CA GLY A 386 1.14 3.31 3.90
C GLY A 386 -0.08 4.15 3.48
N MET A 387 -0.06 4.76 2.30
CA MET A 387 -1.18 5.55 1.77
C MET A 387 -1.62 5.01 0.42
N THR A 388 -2.93 4.83 0.21
CA THR A 388 -3.50 4.50 -1.11
C THR A 388 -4.21 5.71 -1.73
N GLY A 389 -4.14 5.82 -3.05
CA GLY A 389 -4.80 6.89 -3.80
C GLY A 389 -4.85 6.62 -5.30
N ASP A 390 -5.75 7.29 -6.01
CA ASP A 390 -5.91 7.15 -7.46
C ASP A 390 -5.94 8.50 -8.19
N GLY A 391 -6.24 9.58 -7.48
CA GLY A 391 -6.35 10.93 -8.03
C GLY A 391 -5.04 11.72 -8.01
N VAL A 392 -4.99 12.74 -8.87
CA VAL A 392 -3.92 13.78 -8.86
C VAL A 392 -3.81 14.45 -7.49
N ASN A 393 -4.95 14.60 -6.82
CA ASN A 393 -5.10 15.18 -5.50
C ASN A 393 -4.44 14.36 -4.39
N ASP A 394 -4.24 13.05 -4.60
CA ASP A 394 -3.63 12.16 -3.63
C ASP A 394 -2.11 12.15 -3.74
N ALA A 395 -1.57 12.66 -4.85
CA ALA A 395 -0.15 12.59 -5.16
C ALA A 395 0.76 13.15 -4.05
N PRO A 396 0.47 14.32 -3.42
CA PRO A 396 1.31 14.82 -2.32
C PRO A 396 1.31 13.87 -1.12
N ALA A 397 0.15 13.34 -0.73
CA ALA A 397 0.03 12.41 0.40
C ALA A 397 0.69 11.05 0.09
N LEU A 398 0.57 10.56 -1.15
CA LEU A 398 1.25 9.35 -1.62
C LEU A 398 2.76 9.50 -1.56
N LYS A 399 3.30 10.64 -1.99
CA LYS A 399 4.74 10.91 -1.99
C LYS A 399 5.30 11.10 -0.58
N MET A 400 4.51 11.66 0.33
CA MET A 400 4.90 11.88 1.74
C MET A 400 4.89 10.59 2.58
N ALA A 401 4.00 9.64 2.27
CA ALA A 401 3.90 8.38 3.00
C ALA A 401 5.23 7.58 2.96
N ASP A 402 5.46 6.71 3.96
CA ASP A 402 6.61 5.79 3.91
C ASP A 402 6.44 4.74 2.79
N VAL A 403 5.18 4.43 2.43
CA VAL A 403 4.81 3.64 1.26
C VAL A 403 3.60 4.25 0.55
N GLY A 404 3.82 4.95 -0.57
CA GLY A 404 2.74 5.41 -1.45
C GLY A 404 2.28 4.32 -2.42
N VAL A 405 0.97 4.07 -2.48
CA VAL A 405 0.37 3.02 -3.33
C VAL A 405 -0.69 3.63 -4.26
N SER A 406 -0.48 3.51 -5.57
CA SER A 406 -1.46 3.96 -6.56
C SER A 406 -2.21 2.81 -7.23
N MET A 407 -3.38 3.13 -7.80
CA MET A 407 -4.16 2.21 -8.63
C MET A 407 -3.60 2.14 -10.05
N GLY A 408 -3.48 0.94 -10.61
CA GLY A 408 -2.91 0.72 -11.94
C GLY A 408 -3.87 1.00 -13.08
N LYS A 409 -5.14 0.59 -12.97
CA LYS A 409 -6.13 0.77 -14.04
C LYS A 409 -6.81 2.13 -13.97
N ARG A 410 -7.10 2.60 -12.75
CA ARG A 410 -7.85 3.84 -12.51
C ARG A 410 -6.99 5.02 -12.09
N GLY A 411 -5.79 4.75 -11.58
CA GLY A 411 -4.91 5.81 -11.11
C GLY A 411 -4.45 6.70 -12.24
N THR A 412 -4.52 8.01 -12.01
CA THR A 412 -3.97 9.03 -12.89
C THR A 412 -2.46 8.85 -13.04
N ASP A 413 -1.88 9.32 -14.16
CA ASP A 413 -0.43 9.22 -14.37
C ASP A 413 0.33 9.94 -13.25
N VAL A 414 -0.20 11.06 -12.75
CA VAL A 414 0.40 11.80 -11.61
C VAL A 414 0.40 10.96 -10.33
N ALA A 415 -0.69 10.26 -10.01
CA ALA A 415 -0.73 9.37 -8.85
C ALA A 415 0.26 8.20 -8.98
N ARG A 416 0.35 7.61 -10.19
CA ARG A 416 1.32 6.54 -10.49
C ARG A 416 2.77 7.01 -10.40
N GLU A 417 3.06 8.25 -10.75
CA GLU A 417 4.39 8.85 -10.66
C GLU A 417 4.78 9.20 -9.22
N ALA A 418 3.83 9.65 -8.42
CA ALA A 418 4.05 9.97 -7.01
C ALA A 418 4.22 8.74 -6.11
N SER A 419 3.57 7.62 -6.46
CA SER A 419 3.58 6.38 -5.67
C SER A 419 4.88 5.57 -5.77
N ASP A 420 5.17 4.79 -4.73
CA ASP A 420 6.27 3.83 -4.72
C ASP A 420 5.85 2.45 -5.25
N LEU A 421 4.56 2.12 -5.12
CA LEU A 421 3.95 0.88 -5.59
C LEU A 421 2.72 1.17 -6.46
N VAL A 422 2.47 0.33 -7.46
CA VAL A 422 1.27 0.42 -8.32
C VAL A 422 0.53 -0.92 -8.31
N LEU A 423 -0.74 -0.92 -7.91
CA LEU A 423 -1.61 -2.10 -7.93
C LEU A 423 -2.20 -2.30 -9.34
N LEU A 424 -1.60 -3.18 -10.15
CA LEU A 424 -1.97 -3.36 -11.57
C LEU A 424 -3.39 -3.90 -11.76
N ASN A 425 -3.96 -4.53 -10.73
CA ASN A 425 -5.33 -5.06 -10.70
C ASN A 425 -6.32 -4.21 -9.88
N ASP A 426 -5.86 -3.09 -9.30
CA ASP A 426 -6.59 -2.26 -8.33
C ASP A 426 -7.16 -3.06 -7.15
N ASP A 427 -6.47 -4.13 -6.73
CA ASP A 427 -6.96 -5.01 -5.67
C ASP A 427 -6.28 -4.73 -4.32
N PHE A 428 -7.09 -4.50 -3.29
CA PHE A 428 -6.60 -4.29 -1.94
C PHE A 428 -5.99 -5.57 -1.34
N GLY A 429 -6.50 -6.75 -1.71
CA GLY A 429 -5.94 -8.04 -1.28
C GLY A 429 -4.49 -8.24 -1.76
N SER A 430 -4.19 -7.82 -2.99
CA SER A 430 -2.82 -7.77 -3.52
C SER A 430 -1.88 -6.92 -2.64
N LEU A 431 -2.34 -5.79 -2.10
CA LEU A 431 -1.54 -4.94 -1.20
C LEU A 431 -1.22 -5.66 0.12
N VAL A 432 -2.22 -6.30 0.75
CA VAL A 432 -2.02 -7.04 2.00
C VAL A 432 -1.05 -8.21 1.81
N THR A 433 -1.17 -8.95 0.72
CA THR A 433 -0.22 -10.00 0.36
C THR A 433 1.20 -9.43 0.17
N THR A 434 1.32 -8.25 -0.44
CA THR A 434 2.62 -7.57 -0.63
C THR A 434 3.24 -7.13 0.71
N VAL A 435 2.43 -6.73 1.70
CA VAL A 435 2.93 -6.46 3.07
C VAL A 435 3.54 -7.71 3.69
N GLU A 436 2.90 -8.88 3.55
CA GLU A 436 3.48 -10.16 3.99
C GLU A 436 4.81 -10.47 3.28
N MET A 437 4.89 -10.23 1.96
CA MET A 437 6.14 -10.39 1.21
C MET A 437 7.23 -9.44 1.72
N GLY A 438 6.92 -8.18 2.04
CA GLY A 438 7.87 -7.23 2.64
C GLY A 438 8.40 -7.72 3.99
N ARG A 439 7.52 -8.25 4.86
CA ARG A 439 7.91 -8.87 6.14
C ARG A 439 8.87 -10.05 5.93
N ARG A 440 8.61 -10.89 4.93
CA ARG A 440 9.44 -12.04 4.56
C ARG A 440 10.83 -11.60 4.09
N ILE A 441 10.88 -10.64 3.15
CA ILE A 441 12.14 -10.14 2.58
C ILE A 441 13.04 -9.59 3.69
N TYR A 442 12.49 -8.74 4.57
CA TYR A 442 13.25 -8.19 5.70
C TYR A 442 13.81 -9.29 6.61
N ARG A 443 13.00 -10.29 6.95
CA ARG A 443 13.43 -11.40 7.82
C ARG A 443 14.53 -12.24 7.17
N ASN A 444 14.42 -12.51 5.88
CA ASN A 444 15.42 -13.28 5.15
C ASN A 444 16.73 -12.47 5.03
N ILE A 445 16.67 -11.16 4.77
CA ILE A 445 17.85 -10.27 4.80
C ILE A 445 18.53 -10.37 6.16
N LYS A 446 17.76 -10.24 7.25
CA LYS A 446 18.30 -10.32 8.61
C LYS A 446 19.03 -11.64 8.87
N LYS A 447 18.45 -12.78 8.48
CA LYS A 447 19.11 -14.10 8.60
C LYS A 447 20.40 -14.17 7.79
N ALA A 448 20.38 -13.71 6.54
CA ALA A 448 21.56 -13.70 5.67
C ALA A 448 22.69 -12.86 6.29
N MET A 449 22.38 -11.66 6.81
CA MET A 449 23.38 -10.81 7.48
C MET A 449 23.95 -11.44 8.75
N MET A 450 23.11 -12.08 9.58
CA MET A 450 23.59 -12.77 10.80
C MET A 450 24.48 -13.98 10.47
N TYR A 451 24.13 -14.73 9.42
CA TYR A 451 24.97 -15.80 8.88
C TYR A 451 26.32 -15.25 8.39
N LEU A 452 26.33 -14.17 7.62
CA LEU A 452 27.55 -13.54 7.12
C LEU A 452 28.45 -13.07 8.26
N ILE A 453 27.91 -12.42 9.30
CA ILE A 453 28.69 -12.09 10.50
C ILE A 453 29.34 -13.35 11.10
N SER A 454 28.58 -14.43 11.19
CA SER A 454 29.05 -15.67 11.83
C SER A 454 30.14 -16.38 11.02
N VAL A 455 30.05 -16.37 9.69
CA VAL A 455 31.02 -17.06 8.82
C VAL A 455 32.37 -16.33 8.74
N HIS A 456 32.37 -15.01 8.85
CA HIS A 456 33.62 -14.22 8.81
C HIS A 456 34.49 -14.43 10.05
N ILE A 457 33.91 -14.74 11.22
CA ILE A 457 34.67 -14.96 12.46
C ILE A 457 35.71 -16.10 12.33
N PRO A 458 35.35 -17.34 11.93
CA PRO A 458 36.34 -18.40 11.77
C PRO A 458 37.32 -18.14 10.62
N ILE A 459 36.89 -17.50 9.53
CA ILE A 459 37.76 -17.17 8.40
C ILE A 459 38.85 -16.17 8.83
N ALA A 460 38.45 -15.06 9.46
CA ALA A 460 39.37 -14.08 10.01
C ALA A 460 40.24 -14.68 11.13
N GLY A 461 39.67 -15.49 12.01
CA GLY A 461 40.40 -16.14 13.10
C GLY A 461 41.49 -17.09 12.59
N ILE A 462 41.20 -17.99 11.65
CA ILE A 462 42.20 -18.91 11.07
C ILE A 462 43.24 -18.16 10.21
N THR A 463 42.87 -17.02 9.64
CA THR A 463 43.82 -16.16 8.91
C THR A 463 44.79 -15.45 9.86
N LEU A 464 44.29 -14.89 10.97
CA LEU A 464 45.07 -14.03 11.85
C LEU A 464 45.80 -14.78 12.96
N LEU A 465 45.21 -15.83 13.55
CA LEU A 465 45.80 -16.53 14.70
C LEU A 465 47.20 -17.12 14.41
N PRO A 466 47.46 -17.84 13.31
CA PRO A 466 48.79 -18.38 13.03
C PRO A 466 49.85 -17.29 12.95
N ILE A 467 49.51 -16.16 12.31
CA ILE A 467 50.40 -15.00 12.18
C ILE A 467 50.74 -14.42 13.55
N LEU A 468 49.76 -14.32 14.46
CA LEU A 468 49.98 -13.82 15.83
C LEU A 468 50.89 -14.74 16.65
N PHE A 469 50.91 -16.05 16.37
CA PHE A 469 51.82 -17.02 16.98
C PHE A 469 53.16 -17.17 16.22
N GLY A 470 53.39 -16.34 15.21
CA GLY A 470 54.63 -16.31 14.45
C GLY A 470 54.73 -17.35 13.33
N GLU A 471 53.64 -18.04 13.02
CA GLU A 471 53.58 -19.08 11.99
C GLU A 471 53.28 -18.51 10.59
N HIS A 472 53.51 -19.33 9.56
CA HIS A 472 53.18 -18.98 8.19
C HIS A 472 51.67 -18.90 7.98
N MET A 473 51.27 -18.15 6.97
CA MET A 473 49.86 -17.93 6.66
C MET A 473 49.20 -19.23 6.19
N LEU A 474 48.15 -19.67 6.92
CA LEU A 474 47.43 -20.92 6.59
C LEU A 474 46.50 -20.76 5.39
N LEU A 475 45.81 -19.62 5.29
CA LEU A 475 44.89 -19.35 4.19
C LEU A 475 45.52 -18.34 3.24
N LEU A 476 45.58 -18.68 1.95
CA LEU A 476 45.99 -17.75 0.90
C LEU A 476 44.77 -16.95 0.42
N PRO A 477 44.97 -15.79 -0.24
CA PRO A 477 43.87 -15.04 -0.85
C PRO A 477 42.96 -15.91 -1.73
N LEU A 478 43.56 -16.86 -2.48
CA LEU A 478 42.83 -17.83 -3.29
C LEU A 478 41.85 -18.70 -2.48
N HIS A 479 42.21 -19.11 -1.26
CA HIS A 479 41.30 -19.89 -0.41
C HIS A 479 40.10 -19.06 0.03
N ILE A 480 40.29 -17.76 0.30
CA ILE A 480 39.20 -16.85 0.67
C ILE A 480 38.24 -16.69 -0.52
N VAL A 481 38.77 -16.41 -1.72
CA VAL A 481 37.96 -16.35 -2.95
C VAL A 481 37.17 -17.64 -3.19
N LEU A 482 37.80 -18.81 -2.99
CA LEU A 482 37.10 -20.09 -3.14
C LEU A 482 35.99 -20.29 -2.10
N MET A 483 36.15 -19.75 -0.89
CA MET A 483 35.09 -19.75 0.14
C MET A 483 33.94 -18.82 -0.26
N GLU A 484 34.24 -17.64 -0.80
CA GLU A 484 33.23 -16.66 -1.27
C GLU A 484 32.33 -17.25 -2.35
N LEU A 485 32.87 -18.08 -3.27
CA LEU A 485 32.08 -18.82 -4.25
C LEU A 485 31.00 -19.74 -3.64
N ILE A 486 31.13 -20.10 -2.35
CA ILE A 486 30.14 -20.88 -1.60
C ILE A 486 29.27 -19.95 -0.75
N ILE A 487 29.87 -18.96 -0.08
CA ILE A 487 29.18 -18.05 0.84
C ILE A 487 28.16 -17.19 0.08
N ASP A 488 28.54 -16.63 -1.06
CA ASP A 488 27.72 -15.70 -1.83
C ASP A 488 26.41 -16.30 -2.32
N PRO A 489 26.38 -17.47 -3.00
CA PRO A 489 25.12 -18.07 -3.41
C PRO A 489 24.25 -18.48 -2.22
N MET A 490 24.86 -18.91 -1.11
CA MET A 490 24.13 -19.25 0.11
C MET A 490 23.44 -18.00 0.68
N ALA A 491 24.20 -16.92 0.86
CA ALA A 491 23.73 -15.64 1.37
C ALA A 491 22.68 -14.98 0.47
N SER A 492 22.93 -14.96 -0.84
CA SER A 492 22.16 -14.19 -1.83
C SER A 492 20.92 -14.91 -2.39
N VAL A 493 20.96 -16.25 -2.53
CA VAL A 493 19.89 -17.03 -3.17
C VAL A 493 19.20 -17.96 -2.17
N VAL A 494 19.95 -18.78 -1.44
CA VAL A 494 19.37 -19.83 -0.59
C VAL A 494 18.55 -19.23 0.56
N PHE A 495 19.07 -18.20 1.23
CA PHE A 495 18.31 -17.49 2.27
C PHE A 495 17.09 -16.74 1.73
N GLU A 496 17.16 -16.21 0.51
CA GLU A 496 16.03 -15.50 -0.13
C GLU A 496 14.85 -16.45 -0.35
N LEU A 497 15.12 -17.67 -0.81
CA LEU A 497 14.12 -18.69 -1.11
C LEU A 497 13.37 -19.21 0.13
N GLN A 498 13.88 -18.97 1.34
CA GLN A 498 13.20 -19.39 2.57
C GLN A 498 11.79 -18.80 2.66
N SER A 499 10.81 -19.66 2.97
CA SER A 499 9.45 -19.24 3.26
C SER A 499 9.11 -19.56 4.72
N GLU A 500 8.45 -18.62 5.40
CA GLU A 500 7.99 -18.79 6.76
C GLU A 500 6.51 -18.45 6.84
N LYS A 501 5.74 -19.29 7.52
CA LYS A 501 4.29 -19.11 7.65
C LYS A 501 3.97 -18.26 8.88
N GLY A 502 2.87 -17.50 8.81
CA GLY A 502 2.33 -16.79 9.97
C GLY A 502 3.02 -15.45 10.28
N LEU A 503 3.70 -14.85 9.29
CA LEU A 503 4.29 -13.51 9.42
C LEU A 503 3.25 -12.43 9.74
N MET A 504 2.01 -12.65 9.31
CA MET A 504 0.86 -11.77 9.56
C MET A 504 0.21 -11.98 10.94
N LYS A 505 0.80 -12.81 11.82
CA LYS A 505 0.36 -12.93 13.24
C LYS A 505 1.17 -12.05 14.19
N ASN A 506 2.33 -11.57 13.74
CA ASN A 506 3.19 -10.72 14.55
C ASN A 506 2.80 -9.26 14.34
N LYS A 507 2.97 -8.44 15.39
CA LYS A 507 2.84 -6.98 15.28
C LYS A 507 3.92 -6.41 14.34
N PRO A 508 3.70 -5.23 13.74
CA PRO A 508 4.73 -4.57 12.94
C PRO A 508 6.01 -4.34 13.76
N ARG A 509 7.14 -4.30 13.06
CA ARG A 509 8.43 -3.90 13.65
C ARG A 509 8.45 -2.41 13.94
N ARG A 510 9.21 -2.01 14.97
CA ARG A 510 9.39 -0.57 15.25
C ARG A 510 10.29 0.03 14.16
N LYS A 511 10.05 1.30 13.84
CA LYS A 511 10.82 2.00 12.80
C LYS A 511 12.32 2.03 13.15
N GLU A 512 12.65 2.23 14.41
CA GLU A 512 14.03 2.33 14.95
C GLU A 512 14.66 0.96 15.26
N GLU A 513 13.97 -0.15 15.02
CA GLU A 513 14.50 -1.48 15.29
C GLU A 513 15.77 -1.73 14.43
N SER A 514 16.87 -2.09 15.10
CA SER A 514 18.13 -2.32 14.40
C SER A 514 18.17 -3.69 13.75
N LEU A 515 18.65 -3.75 12.51
CA LEU A 515 19.03 -4.99 11.84
C LEU A 515 20.09 -5.76 12.64
N PHE A 516 21.02 -5.03 13.26
CA PHE A 516 22.14 -5.56 14.03
C PHE A 516 21.88 -5.41 15.54
N GLY A 517 20.81 -6.01 16.04
CA GLY A 517 20.50 -6.03 17.47
C GLY A 517 21.65 -6.64 18.29
N LYS A 518 22.04 -6.01 19.40
CA LYS A 518 23.21 -6.44 20.20
C LYS A 518 23.18 -7.93 20.58
N ALA A 519 22.02 -8.43 21.00
CA ALA A 519 21.84 -9.83 21.39
C ALA A 519 21.96 -10.79 20.20
N GLU A 520 21.43 -10.44 19.03
CA GLU A 520 21.52 -11.25 17.82
C GLU A 520 22.94 -11.26 17.26
N VAL A 521 23.60 -10.10 17.22
CA VAL A 521 25.01 -10.02 16.84
C VAL A 521 25.88 -10.84 17.79
N MET A 522 25.64 -10.76 19.10
CA MET A 522 26.39 -11.55 20.08
C MET A 522 26.18 -13.06 19.89
N ARG A 523 24.94 -13.50 19.60
CA ARG A 523 24.65 -14.90 19.25
C ARG A 523 25.39 -15.33 17.98
N SER A 524 25.39 -14.49 16.95
CA SER A 524 26.09 -14.74 15.69
C SER A 524 27.60 -14.85 15.89
N VAL A 525 28.19 -13.91 16.62
CA VAL A 525 29.61 -13.95 17.01
C VAL A 525 29.92 -15.20 17.82
N GLY A 526 29.07 -15.57 18.79
CA GLY A 526 29.24 -16.79 19.59
C GLY A 526 29.25 -18.07 18.74
N ARG A 527 28.39 -18.16 17.71
CA ARG A 527 28.39 -19.28 16.75
C ARG A 527 29.64 -19.30 15.89
N GLY A 528 30.07 -18.14 15.42
CA GLY A 528 31.33 -17.98 14.69
C GLY A 528 32.54 -18.39 15.53
N LEU A 529 32.58 -17.98 16.80
CA LEU A 529 33.62 -18.36 17.76
C LEU A 529 33.62 -19.87 18.07
N LEU A 530 32.43 -20.49 18.17
CA LEU A 530 32.32 -21.94 18.31
C LEU A 530 32.91 -22.65 17.09
N MET A 531 32.57 -22.21 15.88
CA MET A 531 33.14 -22.76 14.65
C MET A 531 34.65 -22.54 14.59
N LEU A 532 35.14 -21.35 14.96
CA LEU A 532 36.57 -21.06 15.05
C LEU A 532 37.27 -22.01 16.02
N SER A 533 36.68 -22.26 17.19
CA SER A 533 37.24 -23.18 18.19
C SER A 533 37.38 -24.60 17.63
N VAL A 534 36.36 -25.08 16.90
CA VAL A 534 36.42 -26.38 16.22
C VAL A 534 37.52 -26.38 15.16
N SER A 535 37.63 -25.34 14.33
CA SER A 535 38.68 -25.23 13.32
C SER A 535 40.09 -25.19 13.94
N VAL A 536 40.27 -24.51 15.07
CA VAL A 536 41.55 -24.48 15.81
C VAL A 536 41.89 -25.86 16.40
N VAL A 537 40.90 -26.62 16.89
CA VAL A 537 41.14 -28.00 17.34
C VAL A 537 41.54 -28.90 16.16
N VAL A 538 40.87 -28.77 15.01
CA VAL A 538 41.26 -29.50 13.79
C VAL A 538 42.67 -29.12 13.36
N TYR A 539 43.02 -27.82 13.42
CA TYR A 539 44.37 -27.34 13.14
C TYR A 539 45.41 -28.02 14.03
N ALA A 540 45.21 -28.01 15.35
CA ALA A 540 46.12 -28.60 16.32
C ALA A 540 46.31 -30.11 16.07
N LEU A 541 45.21 -30.84 15.84
CA LEU A 541 45.28 -32.28 15.55
C LEU A 541 46.02 -32.56 14.25
N VAL A 542 45.67 -31.90 13.15
CA VAL A 542 46.27 -32.18 11.83
C VAL A 542 47.74 -31.79 11.80
N ARG A 543 48.12 -30.71 12.50
CA ARG A 543 49.52 -30.29 12.65
C ARG A 543 50.39 -31.36 13.29
N ASP A 544 49.90 -32.01 14.34
CA ASP A 544 50.66 -33.05 15.04
C ASP A 544 50.83 -34.33 14.20
N PHE A 545 49.92 -34.57 13.24
CA PHE A 545 49.94 -35.75 12.37
C PHE A 545 50.56 -35.53 10.98
N SER A 546 50.66 -34.29 10.50
CA SER A 546 51.00 -33.98 9.09
C SER A 546 52.30 -33.19 8.97
N LEU A 547 53.30 -33.76 8.30
CA LEU A 547 54.57 -33.07 7.97
C LEU A 547 54.48 -32.18 6.71
N ASN A 548 53.36 -32.24 5.95
CA ASN A 548 53.19 -31.50 4.70
C ASN A 548 52.22 -30.31 4.88
N GLU A 549 52.71 -29.10 4.61
CA GLU A 549 51.91 -27.86 4.66
C GLU A 549 50.70 -27.88 3.73
N GLU A 550 50.79 -28.52 2.57
CA GLU A 550 49.66 -28.57 1.61
C GLU A 550 48.47 -29.36 2.17
N ILE A 551 48.76 -30.47 2.87
CA ILE A 551 47.73 -31.29 3.53
C ILE A 551 47.09 -30.52 4.68
N LEU A 552 47.89 -29.75 5.44
CA LEU A 552 47.40 -28.89 6.52
C LEU A 552 46.47 -27.80 5.98
N ARG A 553 46.89 -27.08 4.93
CA ARG A 553 46.08 -26.04 4.29
C ARG A 553 44.79 -26.61 3.70
N GLY A 554 44.88 -27.76 3.00
CA GLY A 554 43.71 -28.43 2.43
C GLY A 554 42.72 -28.91 3.50
N SER A 555 43.22 -29.46 4.62
CA SER A 555 42.38 -29.90 5.74
C SER A 555 41.67 -28.72 6.43
N MET A 556 42.39 -27.60 6.61
CA MET A 556 41.81 -26.38 7.18
C MET A 556 40.76 -25.76 6.27
N PHE A 557 41.04 -25.67 4.96
CA PHE A 557 40.06 -25.23 3.98
C PHE A 557 38.82 -26.13 3.98
N GLY A 558 38.99 -27.46 3.95
CA GLY A 558 37.89 -28.41 4.01
C GLY A 558 37.06 -28.31 5.30
N SER A 559 37.71 -28.10 6.44
CA SER A 559 37.03 -27.85 7.72
C SER A 559 36.18 -26.58 7.69
N LEU A 560 36.70 -25.49 7.11
CA LEU A 560 35.95 -24.23 6.98
C LEU A 560 34.78 -24.37 6.02
N VAL A 561 34.94 -25.06 4.88
CA VAL A 561 33.83 -25.36 3.95
C VAL A 561 32.73 -26.15 4.66
N LEU A 562 33.07 -27.24 5.35
CA LEU A 562 32.09 -28.06 6.05
C LEU A 562 31.40 -27.28 7.18
N GLY A 563 32.18 -26.54 7.97
CA GLY A 563 31.65 -25.71 9.05
C GLY A 563 30.72 -24.62 8.52
N ASN A 564 31.04 -24.01 7.38
CA ASN A 564 30.19 -23.03 6.72
C ASN A 564 28.84 -23.63 6.29
N LEU A 565 28.86 -24.82 5.67
CA LEU A 565 27.63 -25.53 5.29
C LEU A 565 26.78 -25.88 6.51
N LEU A 566 27.39 -26.34 7.61
CA LEU A 566 26.70 -26.64 8.86
C LEU A 566 26.09 -25.37 9.49
N LEU A 567 26.83 -24.27 9.47
CA LEU A 567 26.37 -22.97 9.95
C LEU A 567 25.18 -22.47 9.12
N ALA A 568 25.25 -22.60 7.81
CA ALA A 568 24.14 -22.25 6.92
C ALA A 568 22.89 -23.09 7.23
N VAL A 569 23.02 -24.41 7.36
CA VAL A 569 21.90 -25.30 7.75
C VAL A 569 21.33 -24.91 9.11
N TRP A 570 22.17 -24.52 10.07
CA TRP A 570 21.72 -24.03 11.36
C TRP A 570 20.84 -22.79 11.20
N TYR A 571 21.30 -21.76 10.48
CA TYR A 571 20.51 -20.54 10.23
C TYR A 571 19.23 -20.81 9.43
N LEU A 572 19.24 -21.76 8.50
CA LEU A 572 18.07 -22.14 7.72
C LEU A 572 16.98 -22.80 8.60
N ARG A 573 17.38 -23.59 9.61
CA ARG A 573 16.45 -24.24 10.55
C ARG A 573 16.02 -23.35 11.70
N GLU A 574 16.80 -22.32 12.01
CA GLU A 574 16.47 -21.38 13.06
C GLU A 574 15.24 -20.56 12.69
N LYS A 575 14.20 -20.65 13.52
CA LYS A 575 13.16 -19.63 13.56
C LYS A 575 13.76 -18.39 14.21
N VAL A 576 13.67 -17.25 13.55
CA VAL A 576 14.03 -15.98 14.19
C VAL A 576 13.13 -15.84 15.41
N ARG A 577 13.69 -15.99 16.61
CA ARG A 577 12.98 -15.70 17.85
C ARG A 577 12.66 -14.21 17.82
N ASP A 578 11.38 -13.88 17.86
CA ASP A 578 10.95 -12.53 18.21
C ASP A 578 11.34 -12.38 19.68
N ASP A 579 12.37 -11.59 20.00
CA ASP A 579 12.87 -11.36 21.37
C ASP A 579 11.83 -10.60 22.25
N ARG A 580 10.55 -10.65 21.89
CA ARG A 580 9.38 -10.05 22.55
C ARG A 580 8.57 -11.04 23.39
N ILE A 581 9.10 -12.23 23.67
CA ILE A 581 8.53 -13.21 24.61
C ILE A 581 9.47 -13.40 25.78
#